data_AF-A0A2N2H5K3-F1
#
_entry.id   AF-A0A2N2H5K3-F1
#
_cell.length_a   1.000
_cell.length_b   1.000
_cell.length_c   1.000
_cell.angle_alpha   90.00
_cell.angle_beta   90.00
_cell.angle_gamma   90.00
#
_symmetry.space_group_name_H-M   'P 1'
#
loop_
_entity.id
_entity.type
_entity.pdbx_description
1 polymer ?
#
loop_
_entity_poly.entity_id
_entity_poly.type
_entity_poly.pdbx_seq_one_letter_code
_entity_poly.pdbx_strand_id
1 'polypeptide(L)'
;MERRPKIIVRMIHLEGPLKGRIQEYEESSIPIGRYQHCLVRFPPELSLISRDHALITRDGNRFELIDHSKNGVYVNGRKIEERAFLKDGDILTFAYGGPKAAFLTEVVGEEDIQNGEMVAASGANKETAAQEVLSDPGPGYAEKVPIQKPSLSVVIKYGPTLKSSKTLPATIGRGLQCDIALDHPNLLDRHIQICFAEEQ
;
A
#
# COMPACT_ATOMS: atom_id res chain seq x y z
N MET A 1 7.16 -21.41 -18.55
CA MET A 1 7.84 -21.17 -17.27
C MET A 1 7.03 -20.11 -16.55
N GLU A 2 6.28 -20.47 -15.51
CA GLU A 2 5.35 -19.53 -14.87
C GLU A 2 6.12 -18.46 -14.08
N ARG A 3 5.98 -17.19 -14.50
CA ARG A 3 6.43 -16.06 -13.69
C ARG A 3 5.46 -15.90 -12.52
N ARG A 4 5.94 -16.08 -11.29
CA ARG A 4 5.16 -15.74 -10.09
C ARG A 4 4.99 -14.22 -10.05
N PRO A 5 3.78 -13.68 -9.82
CA PRO A 5 3.59 -12.23 -9.79
C PRO A 5 4.42 -11.60 -8.68
N LYS A 6 4.99 -10.43 -8.95
CA LYS A 6 5.66 -9.63 -7.93
C LYS A 6 4.59 -9.12 -6.96
N ILE A 7 4.78 -9.37 -5.67
CA ILE A 7 3.86 -8.90 -4.63
C ILE A 7 4.70 -8.22 -3.55
N ILE A 8 4.44 -6.94 -3.33
CA ILE A 8 5.04 -6.14 -2.27
C ILE A 8 4.16 -6.29 -1.02
N VAL A 9 4.76 -6.66 0.11
CA VAL A 9 4.10 -6.63 1.43
C VAL A 9 4.40 -5.28 2.07
N ARG A 10 3.35 -4.53 2.46
CA ARG A 10 3.48 -3.34 3.30
C ARG A 10 3.11 -3.67 4.74
N MET A 11 4.05 -3.42 5.65
CA MET A 11 3.87 -3.48 7.10
C MET A 11 3.73 -2.05 7.65
N ILE A 12 2.52 -1.70 8.11
CA ILE A 12 2.21 -0.35 8.59
C ILE A 12 2.04 -0.40 10.11
N HIS A 13 3.01 0.15 10.84
CA HIS A 13 3.05 0.04 12.31
C HIS A 13 2.08 1.02 12.97
N LEU A 14 1.08 0.47 13.67
CA LEU A 14 -0.03 1.21 14.28
C LEU A 14 0.27 1.57 15.75
N GLU A 15 0.95 0.67 16.47
CA GLU A 15 1.21 0.76 17.92
C GLU A 15 2.57 0.09 18.26
N GLY A 16 3.22 0.53 19.33
CA GLY A 16 4.57 0.07 19.72
C GLY A 16 5.72 0.95 19.17
N PRO A 17 7.00 0.56 19.36
CA PRO A 17 8.16 1.42 19.09
C PRO A 17 8.38 1.83 17.64
N LEU A 18 7.73 1.15 16.69
CA LEU A 18 7.82 1.45 15.26
C LEU A 18 6.62 2.27 14.75
N LYS A 19 5.69 2.68 15.62
CA LYS A 19 4.43 3.37 15.26
C LYS A 19 4.64 4.52 14.28
N GLY A 20 3.84 4.55 13.22
CA GLY A 20 3.90 5.52 12.14
C GLY A 20 4.84 5.13 11.00
N ARG A 21 5.76 4.17 11.21
CA ARG A 21 6.62 3.64 10.16
C ARG A 21 5.84 2.74 9.21
N ILE A 22 6.09 2.91 7.91
CA ILE A 22 5.76 1.94 6.87
C ILE A 22 7.06 1.22 6.49
N GLN A 23 6.99 -0.09 6.27
CA GLN A 23 8.08 -0.90 5.73
C GLN A 23 7.55 -1.74 4.57
N GLU A 24 8.30 -1.81 3.48
CA GLU A 24 7.95 -2.58 2.29
C GLU A 24 8.92 -3.75 2.12
N TYR A 25 8.40 -4.88 1.64
CA TYR A 25 9.16 -6.12 1.45
C TYR A 25 8.76 -6.79 0.15
N GLU A 26 9.73 -7.30 -0.60
CA GLU A 26 9.52 -8.14 -1.80
C GLU A 26 9.77 -9.63 -1.50
N GLU A 27 10.33 -9.91 -0.32
CA GLU A 27 10.77 -11.21 0.13
C GLU A 27 9.60 -12.16 0.38
N SER A 28 9.74 -13.42 -0.07
CA SER A 28 8.80 -14.51 0.23
C SER A 28 8.88 -15.02 1.67
N SER A 29 9.72 -14.41 2.51
CA SER A 29 10.05 -14.81 3.87
C SER A 29 10.43 -13.55 4.67
N ILE A 30 9.54 -13.12 5.57
CA ILE A 30 9.70 -11.87 6.34
C ILE A 30 9.78 -12.25 7.83
N PRO A 31 10.99 -12.50 8.37
CA PRO A 31 11.19 -12.78 9.79
C PRO A 31 10.91 -11.55 10.64
N ILE A 32 10.16 -11.75 11.72
CA ILE A 32 9.70 -10.73 12.67
C ILE A 32 10.25 -11.07 14.06
N GLY A 33 10.80 -10.08 14.75
CA GLY A 33 11.42 -10.30 16.06
C GLY A 33 12.27 -9.12 16.51
N ARG A 34 13.20 -9.34 17.43
CA ARG A 34 14.15 -8.31 17.90
C ARG A 34 15.62 -8.61 17.57
N TYR A 35 15.90 -9.80 17.01
CA TYR A 35 17.24 -10.21 16.63
C TYR A 35 17.69 -9.59 15.30
N GLN A 36 18.99 -9.66 15.00
CA GLN A 36 19.59 -8.85 13.94
C GLN A 36 19.17 -9.23 12.51
N HIS A 37 18.76 -10.48 12.27
CA HIS A 37 18.33 -10.94 10.94
C HIS A 37 16.84 -10.66 10.64
N CYS A 38 16.05 -10.21 11.61
CA CYS A 38 14.63 -9.94 11.40
C CYS A 38 14.45 -8.74 10.46
N LEU A 39 13.60 -8.85 9.45
CA LEU A 39 13.27 -7.74 8.54
C LEU A 39 12.33 -6.74 9.24
N VAL A 40 11.31 -7.26 9.93
CA VAL A 40 10.51 -6.48 10.89
C VAL A 40 11.18 -6.57 12.26
N ARG A 41 12.21 -5.74 12.47
CA ARG A 41 13.01 -5.73 13.71
C ARG A 41 12.53 -4.71 14.74
N PHE A 42 12.06 -5.22 15.88
CA PHE A 42 11.78 -4.45 17.08
C PHE A 42 13.05 -4.20 17.93
N PRO A 43 13.04 -3.21 18.83
CA PRO A 43 14.20 -2.92 19.70
C PRO A 43 14.61 -4.12 20.57
N PRO A 44 15.91 -4.39 20.76
CA PRO A 44 16.38 -5.55 21.53
C PRO A 44 16.00 -5.51 23.02
N GLU A 45 15.65 -4.35 23.57
CA GLU A 45 15.16 -4.11 24.93
C GLU A 45 13.71 -4.56 25.13
N LEU A 46 12.91 -4.66 24.06
CA LEU A 46 11.50 -5.01 24.13
C LEU A 46 11.35 -6.52 24.38
N SER A 47 11.56 -6.94 25.63
CA SER A 47 11.56 -8.33 26.10
C SER A 47 10.25 -9.10 25.84
N LEU A 48 9.14 -8.38 25.66
CA LEU A 48 7.85 -8.91 25.21
C LEU A 48 7.94 -9.56 23.81
N ILE A 49 8.95 -9.21 23.02
CA ILE A 49 9.24 -9.78 21.70
C ILE A 49 10.35 -10.84 21.83
N SER A 50 10.07 -12.08 21.40
CA SER A 50 11.12 -13.10 21.17
C SER A 50 12.19 -12.59 20.19
N ARG A 51 13.42 -13.12 20.30
CA ARG A 51 14.50 -12.85 19.32
C ARG A 51 13.99 -13.04 17.90
N ASP A 52 13.36 -14.19 17.71
CA ASP A 52 12.77 -14.72 16.49
C ASP A 52 11.31 -15.00 16.94
N HIS A 53 10.35 -14.19 16.50
CA HIS A 53 9.02 -14.10 17.12
C HIS A 53 7.92 -14.65 16.23
N ALA A 54 7.92 -14.24 14.97
CA ALA A 54 7.00 -14.76 13.97
C ALA A 54 7.69 -14.75 12.60
N LEU A 55 7.12 -15.50 11.67
CA LEU A 55 7.56 -15.53 10.29
C LEU A 55 6.34 -15.37 9.38
N ILE A 56 6.37 -14.39 8.48
CA ILE A 56 5.43 -14.36 7.35
C ILE A 56 6.10 -15.06 6.17
N THR A 57 5.48 -16.11 5.64
CA THR A 57 5.93 -16.83 4.44
C THR A 57 4.92 -16.66 3.30
N ARG A 58 5.38 -16.73 2.04
CA ARG A 58 4.53 -16.64 0.85
C ARG A 58 4.22 -18.02 0.27
N ASP A 59 2.96 -18.43 0.35
CA ASP A 59 2.40 -19.62 -0.29
C ASP A 59 1.68 -19.25 -1.59
N GLY A 60 2.38 -19.32 -2.72
CA GLY A 60 1.85 -18.96 -4.03
C GLY A 60 1.45 -17.48 -4.12
N ASN A 61 0.15 -17.20 -4.01
CA ASN A 61 -0.43 -15.85 -3.97
C ASN A 61 -1.07 -15.50 -2.60
N ARG A 62 -0.84 -16.34 -1.58
CA ARG A 62 -1.26 -16.13 -0.19
C ARG A 62 -0.03 -15.93 0.69
N PHE A 63 -0.25 -15.48 1.92
CA PHE A 63 0.76 -15.42 2.95
C PHE A 63 0.30 -16.17 4.20
N GLU A 64 1.21 -16.90 4.83
CA GLU A 64 1.01 -17.59 6.11
C GLU A 64 1.85 -16.89 7.19
N LEU A 65 1.24 -16.59 8.32
CA LEU A 65 1.89 -16.12 9.53
C LEU A 65 2.09 -17.31 10.48
N ILE A 66 3.34 -17.54 10.89
CA ILE A 66 3.76 -18.63 11.77
C ILE A 66 4.24 -18.02 13.10
N ASP A 67 3.76 -18.54 14.23
CA ASP A 67 4.15 -18.14 15.58
C ASP A 67 5.38 -18.93 16.07
N HIS A 68 6.41 -18.21 16.53
CA HIS A 68 7.61 -18.76 17.18
C HIS A 68 7.86 -18.09 18.55
N SER A 69 6.84 -17.40 19.06
CA SER A 69 6.94 -16.51 20.21
C SER A 69 6.73 -17.22 21.54
N LYS A 70 7.08 -16.52 22.63
CA LYS A 70 6.70 -16.92 24.00
C LYS A 70 5.34 -16.36 24.45
N ASN A 71 4.87 -15.30 23.80
CA ASN A 71 3.77 -14.46 24.29
C ASN A 71 2.52 -14.48 23.38
N GLY A 72 2.57 -15.24 22.29
CA GLY A 72 1.50 -15.38 21.30
C GLY A 72 1.47 -14.27 20.27
N VAL A 73 1.18 -14.65 19.02
CA VAL A 73 0.81 -13.72 17.95
C VAL A 73 -0.71 -13.70 17.78
N TYR A 74 -1.25 -12.55 17.40
CA TYR A 74 -2.69 -12.33 17.27
C TYR A 74 -3.01 -11.70 15.91
N VAL A 75 -4.05 -12.19 15.24
CA VAL A 75 -4.62 -11.63 14.00
C VAL A 75 -6.00 -11.07 14.31
N ASN A 76 -6.23 -9.80 14.02
CA ASN A 76 -7.47 -9.08 14.30
C ASN A 76 -7.94 -9.24 15.76
N GLY A 77 -6.98 -9.22 16.70
CA GLY A 77 -7.21 -9.37 18.14
C GLY A 77 -7.43 -10.81 18.64
N ARG A 78 -7.50 -11.81 17.76
CA ARG A 78 -7.62 -13.24 18.14
C ARG A 78 -6.24 -13.89 18.12
N LYS A 79 -5.88 -14.63 19.17
CA LYS A 79 -4.62 -15.38 19.20
C LYS A 79 -4.65 -16.48 18.13
N ILE A 80 -3.52 -16.71 17.44
CA ILE A 80 -3.33 -17.88 16.57
C ILE A 80 -2.77 -19.06 17.38
N GLU A 81 -2.85 -20.28 16.84
CA GLU A 81 -2.34 -21.49 17.49
C GLU A 81 -0.85 -21.69 17.18
N GLU A 82 -0.53 -22.21 15.99
CA GLU A 82 0.82 -22.17 15.40
C GLU A 82 0.86 -21.29 14.15
N ARG A 83 -0.21 -21.30 13.33
CA ARG A 83 -0.25 -20.70 11.99
C ARG A 83 -1.59 -20.04 11.68
N ALA A 84 -1.57 -19.05 10.80
CA ALA A 84 -2.78 -18.50 10.16
C ALA A 84 -2.49 -17.92 8.76
N PHE A 85 -3.39 -18.12 7.81
CA PHE A 85 -3.35 -17.39 6.54
C PHE A 85 -3.76 -15.93 6.74
N LEU A 86 -2.97 -15.01 6.18
CA LEU A 86 -3.22 -13.57 6.20
C LEU A 86 -4.02 -13.11 4.98
N LYS A 87 -4.75 -12.02 5.17
CA LYS A 87 -5.47 -11.25 4.15
C LYS A 87 -5.01 -9.81 4.15
N ASP A 88 -5.15 -9.15 3.01
CA ASP A 88 -4.99 -7.70 2.91
C ASP A 88 -5.91 -6.99 3.93
N GLY A 89 -5.30 -6.14 4.76
CA GLY A 89 -5.97 -5.37 5.81
C GLY A 89 -5.87 -5.96 7.22
N ASP A 90 -5.36 -7.19 7.39
CA ASP A 90 -5.26 -7.85 8.70
C ASP A 90 -4.35 -7.08 9.67
N ILE A 91 -4.83 -6.91 10.91
CA ILE A 91 -4.07 -6.27 11.99
C ILE A 91 -3.37 -7.35 12.83
N LEU A 92 -2.05 -7.39 12.71
CA LEU A 92 -1.18 -8.27 13.48
C LEU A 92 -0.83 -7.62 14.82
N THR A 93 -0.83 -8.39 15.91
CA THR A 93 -0.27 -7.99 17.21
C THR A 93 0.76 -9.01 17.67
N PHE A 94 1.98 -8.56 17.97
CA PHE A 94 3.12 -9.43 18.28
C PHE A 94 3.32 -9.65 19.79
N ALA A 95 2.23 -9.82 20.53
CA ALA A 95 2.09 -10.20 21.95
C ALA A 95 0.79 -9.62 22.51
N TYR A 96 0.25 -10.17 23.61
CA TYR A 96 -0.81 -9.49 24.35
C TYR A 96 -0.34 -8.10 24.84
N GLY A 97 -1.07 -7.04 24.47
CA GLY A 97 -0.69 -5.65 24.74
C GLY A 97 0.56 -5.15 23.98
N GLY A 98 1.08 -5.92 23.03
CA GLY A 98 2.31 -5.63 22.30
C GLY A 98 2.14 -4.71 21.08
N PRO A 99 3.23 -4.51 20.31
CA PRO A 99 3.22 -3.77 19.05
C PRO A 99 2.20 -4.32 18.05
N LYS A 100 1.63 -3.42 17.24
CA LYS A 100 0.66 -3.77 16.19
C LYS A 100 1.10 -3.23 14.84
N ALA A 101 0.93 -4.02 13.81
CA ALA A 101 1.12 -3.61 12.43
C ALA A 101 -0.03 -4.12 11.56
N ALA A 102 -0.45 -3.33 10.58
CA ALA A 102 -1.30 -3.81 9.49
C ALA A 102 -0.44 -4.52 8.45
N PHE A 103 -0.99 -5.60 7.90
CA PHE A 103 -0.46 -6.31 6.75
C PHE A 103 -1.28 -5.94 5.50
N LEU A 104 -0.62 -5.38 4.49
CA LEU A 104 -1.20 -5.13 3.16
C LEU A 104 -0.35 -5.79 2.08
N THR A 105 -0.95 -6.10 0.93
CA THR A 105 -0.30 -6.73 -0.23
C THR A 105 -0.62 -5.99 -1.52
N GLU A 106 0.41 -5.57 -2.23
CA GLU A 106 0.31 -4.96 -3.55
C GLU A 106 0.87 -5.91 -4.61
N VAL A 107 -0.01 -6.49 -5.44
CA VAL A 107 0.40 -7.15 -6.68
C VAL A 107 0.84 -6.07 -7.67
N VAL A 108 2.06 -6.20 -8.19
CA VAL A 108 2.61 -5.34 -9.25
C VAL A 108 2.54 -6.11 -10.56
N GLY A 109 1.90 -5.54 -11.57
CA GLY A 109 1.81 -6.11 -12.91
C GLY A 109 3.12 -5.94 -13.68
N GLU A 110 3.36 -6.76 -14.72
CA GLU A 110 4.52 -6.54 -15.61
C GLU A 110 4.36 -5.26 -16.46
N GLU A 111 3.13 -4.73 -16.57
CA GLU A 111 2.80 -3.48 -17.27
C GLU A 111 3.22 -2.22 -16.47
N ASP A 112 3.21 -2.27 -15.13
CA ASP A 112 3.56 -1.13 -14.26
C ASP A 112 5.05 -0.73 -14.35
N ILE A 113 5.89 -1.62 -14.88
CA ILE A 113 7.36 -1.50 -14.85
C ILE A 113 7.90 -0.67 -16.03
N GLN A 114 7.13 -0.48 -17.12
CA GLN A 114 7.65 0.13 -18.35
C GLN A 114 7.62 1.67 -18.41
N ASN A 115 6.95 2.35 -17.47
CA ASN A 115 6.89 3.81 -17.44
C ASN A 115 8.07 4.48 -16.69
N GLY A 116 9.15 3.73 -16.42
CA GLY A 116 10.29 4.17 -15.61
C GLY A 116 11.52 4.70 -16.35
N GLU A 117 11.62 4.55 -17.67
CA GLU A 117 12.78 4.98 -18.46
C GLU A 117 12.42 5.90 -19.63
N MET A 118 13.25 6.92 -19.84
CA MET A 118 13.00 8.01 -20.78
C MET A 118 13.34 7.63 -22.22
N VAL A 119 12.45 7.93 -23.16
CA VAL A 119 12.80 8.08 -24.59
C VAL A 119 12.18 9.36 -25.16
N ALA A 120 13.00 10.14 -25.84
CA ALA A 120 12.64 11.41 -26.44
C ALA A 120 12.20 11.24 -27.92
N ALA A 121 11.67 12.34 -28.48
CA ALA A 121 11.42 12.56 -29.92
C ALA A 121 10.37 11.65 -30.59
N SER A 122 9.17 12.20 -30.77
CA SER A 122 8.14 11.73 -31.71
C SER A 122 8.67 11.65 -33.15
N GLY A 123 8.16 10.70 -33.95
CA GLY A 123 8.64 10.46 -35.31
C GLY A 123 7.66 9.72 -36.24
N ALA A 124 6.55 10.37 -36.61
CA ALA A 124 5.63 9.98 -37.70
C ALA A 124 4.80 8.67 -37.46
N ASN A 125 3.78 8.31 -38.26
CA ASN A 125 3.39 8.80 -39.59
C ASN A 125 1.88 8.58 -39.93
N LYS A 126 1.43 9.15 -41.05
CA LYS A 126 0.19 8.95 -41.83
C LYS A 126 -1.07 9.70 -41.32
N GLU A 127 -1.83 10.45 -42.15
CA GLU A 127 -2.40 10.20 -43.50
C GLU A 127 -3.52 9.14 -43.48
N THR A 128 -4.71 9.32 -44.07
CA THR A 128 -5.20 10.45 -44.90
C THR A 128 -6.74 10.44 -45.04
N ALA A 129 -7.35 11.61 -45.31
CA ALA A 129 -8.75 11.84 -45.75
C ALA A 129 -9.89 11.42 -44.77
N ALA A 130 -11.09 11.99 -44.75
CA ALA A 130 -11.74 13.18 -45.37
C ALA A 130 -13.15 13.32 -44.74
N GLN A 131 -14.00 14.35 -44.85
CA GLN A 131 -14.04 15.79 -45.23
C GLN A 131 -15.47 16.23 -44.81
N GLU A 132 -15.86 17.46 -44.46
CA GLU A 132 -15.27 18.81 -44.33
C GLU A 132 -16.15 19.55 -43.28
N VAL A 133 -16.21 20.86 -42.97
CA VAL A 133 -15.77 22.22 -43.38
C VAL A 133 -15.84 23.09 -42.07
N LEU A 134 -15.41 24.35 -41.89
CA LEU A 134 -14.84 25.43 -42.71
C LEU A 134 -14.09 26.44 -41.78
N SER A 135 -13.13 27.18 -42.32
CA SER A 135 -12.59 28.49 -41.83
C SER A 135 -11.81 28.55 -40.50
N ASP A 136 -10.82 29.46 -40.51
CA ASP A 136 -9.63 29.63 -39.62
C ASP A 136 -9.13 31.10 -39.82
N PRO A 137 -8.12 31.69 -39.13
CA PRO A 137 -7.44 31.37 -37.87
C PRO A 137 -7.48 32.50 -36.79
N GLY A 138 -7.02 32.19 -35.57
CA GLY A 138 -6.66 33.19 -34.54
C GLY A 138 -6.14 32.53 -33.24
N PRO A 139 -4.93 32.84 -32.74
CA PRO A 139 -4.22 31.93 -31.83
C PRO A 139 -4.57 32.09 -30.34
N GLY A 140 -4.69 30.96 -29.64
CA GLY A 140 -4.94 30.91 -28.19
C GLY A 140 -5.02 29.50 -27.60
N TYR A 141 -4.21 28.56 -28.08
CA TYR A 141 -4.23 27.17 -27.60
C TYR A 141 -3.71 27.05 -26.16
N ALA A 142 -4.62 26.94 -25.20
CA ALA A 142 -4.30 26.44 -23.87
C ALA A 142 -4.15 24.91 -23.92
N GLU A 143 -2.91 24.41 -23.88
CA GLU A 143 -2.64 22.98 -23.87
C GLU A 143 -3.28 22.28 -22.65
N LYS A 144 -3.87 21.11 -22.90
CA LYS A 144 -4.27 20.19 -21.81
C LYS A 144 -3.03 19.51 -21.26
N VAL A 145 -2.38 20.17 -20.30
CA VAL A 145 -1.27 19.60 -19.52
C VAL A 145 -1.66 18.20 -19.01
N PRO A 146 -0.87 17.15 -19.28
CA PRO A 146 -1.14 15.81 -18.76
C PRO A 146 -1.07 15.81 -17.23
N ILE A 147 -2.19 15.54 -16.56
CA ILE A 147 -2.21 15.36 -15.10
C ILE A 147 -1.56 14.02 -14.78
N GLN A 148 -0.25 14.03 -14.59
CA GLN A 148 0.48 12.93 -13.97
C GLN A 148 -0.02 12.78 -12.54
N LYS A 149 -0.93 11.84 -12.30
CA LYS A 149 -1.29 11.43 -10.93
C LYS A 149 -0.09 10.66 -10.36
N PRO A 150 0.59 11.13 -9.30
CA PRO A 150 1.65 10.35 -8.70
C PRO A 150 1.06 9.07 -8.07
N SER A 151 1.68 7.93 -8.35
CA SER A 151 1.34 6.58 -7.85
C SER A 151 1.74 6.37 -6.39
N LEU A 152 1.51 7.40 -5.56
CA LEU A 152 1.74 7.39 -4.13
C LEU A 152 0.53 6.79 -3.40
N SER A 153 0.74 5.65 -2.73
CA SER A 153 -0.31 5.04 -1.93
C SER A 153 -0.45 5.73 -0.56
N VAL A 154 -1.64 6.24 -0.24
CA VAL A 154 -1.95 6.79 1.09
C VAL A 154 -2.84 5.81 1.83
N VAL A 155 -2.48 5.48 3.07
CA VAL A 155 -3.24 4.57 3.94
C VAL A 155 -3.73 5.31 5.19
N ILE A 156 -5.01 5.15 5.49
CA ILE A 156 -5.71 5.84 6.58
C ILE A 156 -6.27 4.77 7.54
N LYS A 157 -5.92 4.88 8.82
CA LYS A 157 -6.60 4.14 9.90
C LYS A 157 -7.79 4.94 10.39
N TYR A 158 -8.98 4.35 10.36
CA TYR A 158 -10.20 4.94 10.90
C TYR A 158 -10.94 3.93 11.81
N GLY A 159 -10.94 4.21 13.12
CA GLY A 159 -11.42 3.27 14.14
C GLY A 159 -10.67 1.92 14.07
N PRO A 160 -11.38 0.79 13.93
CA PRO A 160 -10.77 -0.53 13.71
C PRO A 160 -10.36 -0.77 12.25
N THR A 161 -10.79 0.07 11.31
CA THR A 161 -10.55 -0.14 9.87
C THR A 161 -9.28 0.53 9.37
N LEU A 162 -8.71 -0.03 8.31
CA LEU A 162 -7.69 0.58 7.48
C LEU A 162 -8.22 0.63 6.04
N LYS A 163 -7.94 1.73 5.34
CA LYS A 163 -8.28 1.91 3.92
C LYS A 163 -7.13 2.59 3.21
N SER A 164 -6.90 2.21 1.96
CA SER A 164 -5.84 2.74 1.11
C SER A 164 -6.41 3.34 -0.18
N SER A 165 -5.80 4.41 -0.66
CA SER A 165 -5.87 4.82 -2.07
C SER A 165 -4.51 4.58 -2.70
N LYS A 166 -4.48 4.14 -3.96
CA LYS A 166 -3.25 3.98 -4.76
C LYS A 166 -2.88 5.20 -5.60
N THR A 167 -3.75 6.21 -5.67
CA THR A 167 -3.51 7.42 -6.48
C THR A 167 -3.81 8.68 -5.70
N LEU A 168 -3.02 9.73 -5.95
CA LEU A 168 -3.32 11.08 -5.51
C LEU A 168 -3.81 11.96 -6.67
N PRO A 169 -4.66 12.97 -6.39
CA PRO A 169 -5.23 13.30 -5.09
C PRO A 169 -6.30 12.28 -4.64
N ALA A 170 -6.32 11.95 -3.34
CA ALA A 170 -7.25 11.00 -2.75
C ALA A 170 -8.35 11.71 -1.96
N THR A 171 -9.60 11.35 -2.23
CA THR A 171 -10.80 11.95 -1.64
C THR A 171 -11.31 11.10 -0.47
N ILE A 172 -11.65 11.75 0.64
CA ILE A 172 -12.15 11.12 1.86
C ILE A 172 -13.51 11.73 2.21
N GLY A 173 -14.48 10.89 2.55
CA GLY A 173 -15.84 11.33 2.90
C GLY A 173 -16.77 10.15 3.12
N ARG A 174 -18.05 10.44 3.31
CA ARG A 174 -19.10 9.44 3.54
C ARG A 174 -19.65 8.83 2.23
N GLY A 175 -19.48 9.53 1.10
CA GLY A 175 -20.02 9.14 -0.20
C GLY A 175 -19.23 8.02 -0.87
N LEU A 176 -19.92 7.15 -1.60
CA LEU A 176 -19.33 6.04 -2.36
C LEU A 176 -18.42 6.52 -3.51
N GLN A 177 -18.51 7.80 -3.89
CA GLN A 177 -17.64 8.46 -4.86
C GLN A 177 -16.30 8.94 -4.28
N CYS A 178 -16.01 8.69 -3.00
CA CYS A 178 -14.70 8.96 -2.40
C CYS A 178 -13.75 7.76 -2.53
N ASP A 179 -12.50 8.01 -2.94
CA ASP A 179 -11.42 7.03 -2.99
C ASP A 179 -11.26 6.29 -1.64
N ILE A 180 -11.50 6.98 -0.53
CA ILE A 180 -11.59 6.41 0.82
C ILE A 180 -12.94 6.80 1.45
N ALA A 181 -13.97 6.00 1.19
CA ALA A 181 -15.28 6.14 1.84
C ALA A 181 -15.24 5.67 3.32
N LEU A 182 -15.69 6.51 4.25
CA LEU A 182 -15.72 6.25 5.70
C LEU A 182 -17.14 6.45 6.25
N ASP A 183 -17.67 5.43 6.94
CA ASP A 183 -18.99 5.50 7.56
C ASP A 183 -18.89 6.22 8.93
N HIS A 184 -19.35 7.47 8.96
CA HIS A 184 -19.42 8.29 10.17
C HIS A 184 -20.42 9.44 9.99
N PRO A 185 -21.34 9.70 10.94
CA PRO A 185 -22.40 10.70 10.77
C PRO A 185 -21.91 12.15 10.63
N ASN A 186 -20.72 12.48 11.14
CA ASN A 186 -20.17 13.85 11.06
C ASN A 186 -19.27 14.07 9.84
N LEU A 187 -19.18 13.11 8.90
CA LEU A 187 -18.46 13.28 7.63
C LEU A 187 -19.42 13.71 6.52
N LEU A 188 -18.99 14.70 5.74
CA LEU A 188 -19.64 15.07 4.49
C LEU A 188 -19.40 14.01 3.41
N ASP A 189 -20.27 13.94 2.41
CA ASP A 189 -20.14 12.97 1.32
C ASP A 189 -18.83 13.08 0.56
N ARG A 190 -18.29 14.31 0.48
CA ARG A 190 -16.91 14.65 0.14
C ARG A 190 -16.40 15.62 1.22
N HIS A 191 -15.47 15.19 2.08
CA HIS A 191 -15.10 15.93 3.30
C HIS A 191 -13.66 16.49 3.24
N ILE A 192 -12.69 15.67 2.83
CA ILE A 192 -11.27 16.06 2.72
C ILE A 192 -10.72 15.56 1.37
N GLN A 193 -9.75 16.27 0.82
CA GLN A 193 -8.93 15.83 -0.31
C GLN A 193 -7.46 15.91 0.11
N ILE A 194 -6.73 14.80 0.01
CA ILE A 194 -5.27 14.76 0.16
C ILE A 194 -4.65 14.96 -1.23
N CYS A 195 -3.73 15.90 -1.35
CA CYS A 195 -2.93 16.13 -2.55
C CYS A 195 -1.45 15.86 -2.24
N PHE A 196 -0.69 15.51 -3.27
CA PHE A 196 0.77 15.66 -3.24
C PHE A 196 1.14 17.02 -3.82
N ALA A 197 2.21 17.63 -3.31
CA ALA A 197 2.83 18.81 -3.88
C ALA A 197 4.34 18.57 -3.83
N GLU A 198 5.02 18.81 -4.95
CA GLU A 198 6.47 18.85 -5.01
C GLU A 198 6.92 20.24 -4.57
N GLU A 199 7.78 20.31 -3.56
CA GLU A 199 8.46 21.56 -3.18
C GLU A 199 9.54 21.87 -4.25
N GLN A 200 9.59 23.13 -4.68
CA GLN A 200 10.53 23.65 -5.70
C GLN A 200 11.76 24.29 -5.05
#